data_AF-A0A0C1JWB7-F1
#
_entry.id   AF-A0A0C1JWB7-F1
#
_cell.length_a   1.000
_cell.length_b   1.000
_cell.length_c   1.000
_cell.angle_alpha   90.00
_cell.angle_beta   90.00
_cell.angle_gamma   90.00
#
_symmetry.space_group_name_H-M   'P 1'
#
loop_
_entity.id
_entity.type
_entity.pdbx_description
1 polymer ?
#
loop_
_entity_poly.entity_id
_entity_poly.type
_entity_poly.pdbx_seq_one_letter_code
_entity_poly.pdbx_strand_id
1 'polypeptide(L)'
;MIPKQRKDMKLQLFLFATILNILPLVYVSATEEKKPANSEIPQTQDLVNQVLTFARSHQDFKNLYFKEHEHEFIRLAEQGQNPHTLFIGCSDSRMVPDLILGTKPGELFVIRTAGNFVPPYDQNGWDGVSATIQYALEALDVKHIIICGHSHCGAIKGLFQTINSTQLGILKRWLQFGNEAKETTMKIVKPETSEKDLYTVAEQISVVYQLAHLMTFPAIKKKVDEKTLDLHGWYYKIETGEVSYYDPETFVFKPLKKLKAQALQTILN
;
A
#
# COMPACT_ATOMS: atom_id res chain seq x y z
N MET A 1 5.69 43.46 -51.20
CA MET A 1 6.54 43.85 -50.06
C MET A 1 6.79 42.61 -49.20
N ILE A 2 8.05 42.30 -48.92
CA ILE A 2 8.64 41.12 -48.25
C ILE A 2 9.35 41.68 -46.97
N PRO A 3 9.58 40.98 -45.83
CA PRO A 3 8.70 40.22 -44.92
C PRO A 3 9.20 40.35 -43.42
N LYS A 4 8.98 39.29 -42.61
CA LYS A 4 9.54 38.90 -41.28
C LYS A 4 8.73 39.36 -40.05
N GLN A 5 8.47 38.52 -39.03
CA GLN A 5 9.18 37.30 -38.60
C GLN A 5 8.27 36.39 -37.74
N ARG A 6 8.38 35.07 -37.93
CA ARG A 6 7.86 34.00 -37.04
C ARG A 6 8.78 33.83 -35.82
N LYS A 7 8.23 33.39 -34.69
CA LYS A 7 8.94 32.54 -33.71
C LYS A 7 8.03 31.43 -33.21
N ASP A 8 8.33 30.22 -33.67
CA ASP A 8 7.95 28.94 -33.09
C ASP A 8 8.81 28.70 -31.82
N MET A 9 8.21 28.11 -30.77
CA MET A 9 8.95 27.61 -29.60
C MET A 9 8.55 26.15 -29.36
N LYS A 10 9.26 25.23 -30.02
CA LYS A 10 9.32 23.81 -29.67
C LYS A 10 10.58 23.60 -28.83
N LEU A 11 10.42 23.16 -27.58
CA LEU A 11 11.52 22.79 -26.69
C LEU A 11 11.86 21.30 -26.92
N GLN A 12 12.98 21.03 -27.58
CA GLN A 12 13.52 19.69 -27.78
C GLN A 12 14.49 19.31 -26.65
N LEU A 13 14.12 18.24 -25.96
CA LEU A 13 14.91 17.07 -25.57
C LEU A 13 16.42 17.11 -25.93
N PHE A 14 17.32 17.28 -24.96
CA PHE A 14 18.73 16.88 -25.05
C PHE A 14 19.31 16.65 -23.65
N LEU A 15 19.51 15.38 -23.27
CA LEU A 15 20.54 15.01 -22.30
C LEU A 15 20.95 13.55 -22.54
N PHE A 16 21.95 13.34 -23.40
CA PHE A 16 22.74 12.11 -23.43
C PHE A 16 24.19 12.44 -23.79
N ALA A 17 25.06 12.25 -22.79
CA ALA A 17 26.40 11.68 -22.82
C ALA A 17 27.58 12.38 -23.55
N THR A 18 28.70 12.36 -22.79
CA THR A 18 30.12 12.15 -23.18
C THR A 18 30.98 13.40 -23.41
N ILE A 19 32.01 13.61 -22.58
CA ILE A 19 33.42 13.36 -22.92
C ILE A 19 34.34 13.69 -21.73
N LEU A 20 35.19 12.70 -21.43
CA LEU A 20 36.36 12.69 -20.56
C LEU A 20 37.45 13.68 -21.01
N ASN A 21 38.27 14.10 -20.03
CA ASN A 21 39.65 14.61 -20.13
C ASN A 21 39.87 16.02 -20.71
N ILE A 22 40.45 16.91 -19.89
CA ILE A 22 41.85 17.37 -19.98
C ILE A 22 42.09 18.37 -18.81
N LEU A 23 43.00 18.00 -17.89
CA LEU A 23 43.68 18.93 -16.97
C LEU A 23 44.79 19.67 -17.74
N PRO A 24 45.16 20.89 -17.33
CA PRO A 24 46.42 20.96 -16.60
C PRO A 24 46.45 21.95 -15.42
N LEU A 25 47.24 21.54 -14.43
CA LEU A 25 48.07 22.32 -13.50
C LEU A 25 47.56 23.71 -13.06
N VAL A 26 47.08 23.76 -11.82
CA VAL A 26 47.41 24.90 -10.94
C VAL A 26 48.11 24.34 -9.71
N TYR A 27 49.39 24.69 -9.61
CA TYR A 27 50.25 24.48 -8.47
C TYR A 27 49.77 25.44 -7.36
N VAL A 28 49.15 24.93 -6.30
CA VAL A 28 48.88 25.69 -5.08
C VAL A 28 49.72 25.10 -3.96
N SER A 29 50.55 25.97 -3.40
CA SER A 29 51.51 25.72 -2.34
C SER A 29 50.87 25.10 -1.10
N ALA A 30 51.60 24.15 -0.52
CA ALA A 30 51.32 23.55 0.77
C ALA A 30 51.09 24.62 1.87
N THR A 31 49.87 24.64 2.40
CA THR A 31 49.60 25.11 3.76
C THR A 31 49.14 23.91 4.54
N GLU A 32 49.77 23.67 5.69
CA GLU A 32 49.54 22.52 6.58
C GLU A 32 48.04 22.34 6.90
N GLU A 33 47.41 21.35 6.27
CA GLU A 33 46.09 20.87 6.67
C GLU A 33 46.24 20.03 7.93
N LYS A 34 45.68 20.54 9.04
CA LYS A 34 45.36 19.75 10.22
C LYS A 34 44.54 18.55 9.79
N LYS A 35 45.09 17.35 9.96
CA LYS A 35 44.41 16.06 9.80
C LYS A 35 43.12 16.06 10.64
N PRO A 36 41.91 16.05 10.05
CA PRO A 36 40.71 15.86 10.84
C PRO A 36 40.67 14.41 11.32
N ALA A 37 40.34 14.26 12.60
CA ALA A 37 40.10 12.98 13.22
C ALA A 37 38.95 12.23 12.53
N ASN A 38 39.08 10.91 12.43
CA ASN A 38 38.08 9.94 11.96
C ASN A 38 36.60 10.32 12.19
N SER A 39 35.77 10.17 11.15
CA SER A 39 34.62 9.22 11.10
C SER A 39 33.34 9.65 10.33
N GLU A 40 33.45 10.31 9.16
CA GLU A 40 32.28 10.58 8.27
C GLU A 40 32.24 9.72 6.99
N ILE A 41 32.55 8.42 7.08
CA ILE A 41 32.43 7.45 5.96
C ILE A 41 31.55 6.18 6.26
N PRO A 42 30.53 6.19 7.15
CA PRO A 42 29.56 5.07 7.18
C PRO A 42 28.35 5.19 6.23
N GLN A 43 27.82 6.40 6.00
CA GLN A 43 26.52 6.59 5.32
C GLN A 43 26.59 6.42 3.79
N THR A 44 27.68 6.84 3.16
CA THR A 44 27.83 6.75 1.69
C THR A 44 27.96 5.30 1.24
N GLN A 45 28.67 4.47 1.99
CA GLN A 45 28.83 3.05 1.65
C GLN A 45 27.51 2.29 1.80
N ASP A 46 26.72 2.60 2.83
CA ASP A 46 25.41 1.97 3.03
C ASP A 46 24.44 2.34 1.90
N LEU A 47 24.39 3.61 1.51
CA LEU A 47 23.56 4.06 0.38
C LEU A 47 23.96 3.35 -0.94
N VAL A 48 25.27 3.24 -1.21
CA VAL A 48 25.78 2.52 -2.38
C VAL A 48 25.38 1.03 -2.32
N ASN A 49 25.50 0.39 -1.15
CA ASN A 49 25.10 -1.01 -0.98
C ASN A 49 23.60 -1.23 -1.19
N GLN A 50 22.74 -0.30 -0.76
CA GLN A 50 21.31 -0.36 -1.01
C GLN A 50 20.99 -0.27 -2.51
N VAL A 51 21.62 0.66 -3.24
CA VAL A 51 21.44 0.77 -4.69
C VAL A 51 21.91 -0.49 -5.42
N LEU A 52 23.06 -1.06 -5.03
CA LEU A 52 23.54 -2.33 -5.57
C LEU A 52 22.58 -3.48 -5.28
N THR A 53 21.92 -3.46 -4.12
CA THR A 53 20.90 -4.46 -3.76
C THR A 53 19.70 -4.37 -4.69
N PHE A 54 19.20 -3.16 -5.01
CA PHE A 54 18.10 -3.00 -5.97
C PHE A 54 18.44 -3.57 -7.34
N ALA A 55 19.65 -3.29 -7.85
CA ALA A 55 20.09 -3.80 -9.15
C ALA A 55 20.14 -5.35 -9.17
N ARG A 56 20.67 -5.96 -8.11
CA ARG A 56 20.72 -7.42 -7.97
C ARG A 56 19.32 -8.02 -7.86
N SER A 57 18.48 -7.50 -6.97
CA SER A 57 17.11 -7.97 -6.80
C SER A 57 16.27 -7.80 -8.06
N HIS A 58 16.48 -6.74 -8.85
CA HIS A 58 15.83 -6.61 -10.15
C HIS A 58 16.29 -7.69 -11.15
N GLN A 59 17.58 -8.02 -11.14
CA GLN A 59 18.11 -9.08 -11.99
C GLN A 59 17.53 -10.45 -11.60
N ASP A 60 17.37 -10.71 -10.30
CA ASP A 60 16.72 -11.92 -9.78
C ASP A 60 15.25 -11.98 -10.20
N PHE A 61 14.52 -10.88 -10.05
CA PHE A 61 13.14 -10.78 -10.55
C PHE A 61 13.07 -11.12 -12.05
N LYS A 62 13.92 -10.49 -12.88
CA LYS A 62 13.90 -10.67 -14.33
C LYS A 62 14.23 -12.10 -14.75
N ASN A 63 15.20 -12.73 -14.08
CA ASN A 63 15.71 -14.03 -14.49
C ASN A 63 14.94 -15.21 -13.86
N LEU A 64 14.26 -14.99 -12.73
CA LEU A 64 13.53 -16.03 -12.01
C LEU A 64 12.02 -15.79 -12.14
N TYR A 65 11.48 -14.83 -11.39
CA TYR A 65 10.03 -14.64 -11.26
C TYR A 65 9.35 -14.23 -12.58
N PHE A 66 9.95 -13.27 -13.31
CA PHE A 66 9.42 -12.86 -14.62
C PHE A 66 9.46 -14.01 -15.62
N LYS A 67 10.52 -14.83 -15.61
CA LYS A 67 10.62 -15.99 -16.52
C LYS A 67 9.62 -17.09 -16.17
N GLU A 68 9.36 -17.32 -14.90
CA GLU A 68 8.31 -18.23 -14.44
C GLU A 68 6.91 -17.81 -14.92
N HIS A 69 6.66 -16.49 -15.02
CA HIS A 69 5.36 -15.91 -15.39
C HIS A 69 5.38 -15.13 -16.72
N GLU A 70 6.32 -15.44 -17.62
CA GLU A 70 6.61 -14.60 -18.79
C GLU A 70 5.39 -14.45 -19.71
N HIS A 71 4.69 -15.57 -19.94
CA HIS A 71 3.47 -15.57 -20.74
C HIS A 71 2.38 -14.69 -20.13
N GLU A 72 2.16 -14.75 -18.81
CA GLU A 72 1.17 -13.91 -18.15
C GLU A 72 1.53 -12.42 -18.23
N PHE A 73 2.80 -12.04 -18.00
CA PHE A 73 3.23 -10.65 -18.10
C PHE A 73 3.10 -10.07 -19.51
N ILE A 74 3.50 -10.82 -20.53
CA ILE A 74 3.37 -10.38 -21.93
C ILE A 74 1.89 -10.17 -22.27
N ARG A 75 1.04 -11.15 -21.93
CA ARG A 75 -0.40 -11.05 -22.16
C ARG A 75 -1.00 -9.81 -21.48
N LEU A 76 -0.65 -9.54 -20.23
CA LEU A 76 -1.15 -8.37 -19.47
C LEU A 76 -0.65 -7.04 -20.06
N ALA A 77 0.58 -7.00 -20.57
CA ALA A 77 1.13 -5.80 -21.21
C ALA A 77 0.42 -5.47 -22.53
N GLU A 78 0.03 -6.50 -23.30
CA GLU A 78 -0.63 -6.34 -24.61
C GLU A 78 -2.14 -6.13 -24.50
N GLN A 79 -2.78 -6.82 -23.55
CA GLN A 79 -4.25 -6.90 -23.47
C GLN A 79 -4.84 -6.10 -22.31
N GLY A 80 -3.99 -5.56 -21.43
CA GLY A 80 -4.40 -4.87 -20.22
C GLY A 80 -4.65 -5.80 -19.04
N GLN A 81 -4.83 -5.19 -17.87
CA GLN A 81 -5.14 -5.89 -16.62
C GLN A 81 -6.64 -6.19 -16.49
N ASN A 82 -6.98 -7.28 -15.81
CA ASN A 82 -8.35 -7.62 -15.44
C ASN A 82 -8.38 -8.30 -14.05
N PRO A 83 -8.05 -7.55 -12.98
CA PRO A 83 -8.00 -8.10 -11.64
C PRO A 83 -9.40 -8.46 -11.16
N HIS A 84 -9.54 -9.59 -10.47
CA HIS A 84 -10.82 -9.99 -9.90
C HIS A 84 -11.09 -9.33 -8.53
N THR A 85 -10.03 -8.88 -7.84
CA THR A 85 -10.12 -8.35 -6.47
C THR A 85 -9.38 -7.03 -6.33
N LEU A 86 -10.02 -6.06 -5.68
CA LEU A 86 -9.35 -4.92 -5.05
C LEU A 86 -8.90 -5.29 -3.64
N PHE A 87 -7.59 -5.27 -3.39
CA PHE A 87 -7.01 -5.49 -2.07
C PHE A 87 -6.57 -4.16 -1.45
N ILE A 88 -7.13 -3.81 -0.29
CA ILE A 88 -6.79 -2.61 0.48
C ILE A 88 -6.06 -3.05 1.74
N GLY A 89 -4.75 -2.77 1.81
CA GLY A 89 -3.88 -3.20 2.90
C GLY A 89 -3.00 -2.07 3.44
N CYS A 90 -2.20 -2.39 4.45
CA CYS A 90 -1.33 -1.41 5.07
C CYS A 90 -0.04 -1.21 4.25
N SER A 91 0.52 0.01 4.26
CA SER A 91 1.87 0.29 3.74
C SER A 91 2.99 -0.35 4.57
N ASP A 92 2.69 -0.98 5.71
CA ASP A 92 3.63 -1.76 6.52
C ASP A 92 4.43 -2.71 5.63
N SER A 93 5.77 -2.66 5.70
CA SER A 93 6.66 -3.39 4.79
C SER A 93 6.52 -4.92 4.89
N ARG A 94 5.88 -5.43 5.94
CA ARG A 94 5.60 -6.86 6.17
C ARG A 94 4.28 -7.31 5.52
N MET A 95 3.47 -6.35 5.04
CA MET A 95 2.27 -6.63 4.24
C MET A 95 2.64 -6.83 2.78
N VAL A 96 2.60 -8.07 2.31
CA VAL A 96 2.89 -8.43 0.91
C VAL A 96 1.69 -9.17 0.34
N PRO A 97 0.67 -8.45 -0.19
CA PRO A 97 -0.63 -9.04 -0.55
C PRO A 97 -0.52 -10.25 -1.45
N ASP A 98 0.27 -10.14 -2.54
CA ASP A 98 0.40 -11.21 -3.53
C ASP A 98 1.01 -12.49 -2.93
N LEU A 99 1.96 -12.36 -2.00
CA LEU A 99 2.56 -13.52 -1.32
C LEU A 99 1.62 -14.11 -0.26
N ILE A 100 0.90 -13.28 0.49
CA ILE A 100 -0.06 -13.74 1.51
C ILE A 100 -1.19 -14.52 0.84
N LEU A 101 -1.61 -14.10 -0.36
CA LEU A 101 -2.70 -14.70 -1.11
C LEU A 101 -2.29 -15.77 -2.11
N GLY A 102 -1.00 -15.83 -2.47
CA GLY A 102 -0.51 -16.72 -3.53
C GLY A 102 -1.07 -16.36 -4.91
N THR A 103 -1.34 -15.07 -5.16
CA THR A 103 -1.91 -14.59 -6.42
C THR A 103 -0.84 -14.37 -7.48
N LYS A 104 -1.25 -14.52 -8.73
CA LYS A 104 -0.44 -14.26 -9.92
C LYS A 104 -0.49 -12.77 -10.30
N PRO A 105 0.46 -12.31 -11.14
CA PRO A 105 0.40 -10.97 -11.72
C PRO A 105 -0.96 -10.69 -12.36
N GLY A 106 -1.52 -9.51 -12.07
CA GLY A 106 -2.78 -9.04 -12.66
C GLY A 106 -4.06 -9.58 -12.00
N GLU A 107 -3.98 -10.43 -10.98
CA GLU A 107 -5.15 -10.94 -10.25
C GLU A 107 -5.66 -9.95 -9.17
N LEU A 108 -4.75 -9.19 -8.55
CA LEU A 108 -5.05 -8.18 -7.54
C LEU A 108 -4.84 -6.76 -8.08
N PHE A 109 -5.77 -5.86 -7.75
CA PHE A 109 -5.58 -4.42 -7.81
C PHE A 109 -5.36 -3.90 -6.39
N VAL A 110 -4.26 -3.21 -6.12
CA VAL A 110 -3.78 -3.04 -4.72
C VAL A 110 -3.72 -1.58 -4.30
N ILE A 111 -4.34 -1.26 -3.17
CA ILE A 111 -4.16 0.01 -2.43
C ILE A 111 -3.38 -0.29 -1.16
N ARG A 112 -2.31 0.48 -0.90
CA ARG A 112 -1.56 0.41 0.36
C ARG A 112 -1.38 1.78 0.99
N THR A 113 -1.96 1.95 2.17
CA THR A 113 -1.88 3.19 2.96
C THR A 113 -1.51 2.88 4.41
N ALA A 114 -1.00 3.85 5.17
CA ALA A 114 -0.72 3.63 6.59
C ALA A 114 -2.02 3.31 7.35
N GLY A 115 -2.16 2.09 7.88
CA GLY A 115 -3.36 1.66 8.62
C GLY A 115 -4.52 1.18 7.77
N ASN A 116 -4.34 1.03 6.45
CA ASN A 116 -5.36 0.51 5.51
C ASN A 116 -6.73 1.20 5.64
N PHE A 117 -6.74 2.49 5.99
CA PHE A 117 -7.97 3.26 6.14
C PHE A 117 -8.60 3.58 4.79
N VAL A 118 -9.92 3.64 4.78
CA VAL A 118 -10.76 4.06 3.67
C VAL A 118 -11.51 5.31 4.11
N PRO A 119 -11.29 6.47 3.46
CA PRO A 119 -12.14 7.63 3.68
C PRO A 119 -13.61 7.31 3.36
N PRO A 120 -14.58 7.74 4.17
CA PRO A 120 -15.99 7.71 3.77
C PRO A 120 -16.21 8.48 2.47
N TYR A 121 -17.21 8.08 1.69
CA TYR A 121 -17.56 8.74 0.44
C TYR A 121 -17.93 10.21 0.67
N ASP A 122 -17.22 11.09 -0.03
CA ASP A 122 -17.53 12.51 -0.15
C ASP A 122 -17.61 12.86 -1.63
N GLN A 123 -18.79 13.28 -2.09
CA GLN A 123 -19.03 13.66 -3.49
C GLN A 123 -18.11 14.80 -3.98
N ASN A 124 -17.62 15.64 -3.06
CA ASN A 124 -16.73 16.76 -3.36
C ASN A 124 -15.28 16.46 -2.96
N GLY A 125 -15.06 15.35 -2.25
CA GLY A 125 -13.76 14.90 -1.80
C GLY A 125 -13.00 14.22 -2.92
N TRP A 126 -11.69 14.39 -2.92
CA TRP A 126 -10.80 13.68 -3.83
C TRP A 126 -9.54 13.27 -3.08
N ASP A 127 -9.26 11.97 -3.11
CA ASP A 127 -8.06 11.37 -2.56
C ASP A 127 -7.71 10.11 -3.36
N GLY A 128 -6.47 9.64 -3.22
CA GLY A 128 -5.98 8.50 -3.99
C GLY A 128 -6.71 7.19 -3.69
N VAL A 129 -7.23 6.99 -2.48
CA VAL A 129 -7.97 5.78 -2.11
C VAL A 129 -9.34 5.78 -2.76
N SER A 130 -10.12 6.85 -2.61
CA SER A 130 -11.46 6.98 -3.20
C SER A 130 -11.43 6.89 -4.72
N ALA A 131 -10.47 7.57 -5.38
CA ALA A 131 -10.31 7.51 -6.83
C ALA A 131 -9.92 6.10 -7.31
N THR A 132 -9.05 5.40 -6.58
CA THR A 132 -8.62 4.04 -6.95
C THR A 132 -9.74 3.02 -6.73
N ILE A 133 -10.54 3.17 -5.68
CA ILE A 133 -11.76 2.38 -5.46
C ILE A 133 -12.72 2.56 -6.64
N GLN A 134 -12.98 3.79 -7.05
CA GLN A 134 -13.86 4.07 -8.19
C GLN A 134 -13.33 3.43 -9.48
N TYR A 135 -12.04 3.57 -9.77
CA TYR A 135 -11.41 2.94 -10.93
C TYR A 135 -11.54 1.41 -10.90
N ALA A 136 -11.31 0.78 -9.75
CA ALA A 136 -11.46 -0.67 -9.60
C ALA A 136 -12.88 -1.15 -9.93
N LEU A 137 -13.90 -0.38 -9.54
CA LEU A 137 -15.30 -0.75 -9.72
C LEU A 137 -15.84 -0.44 -11.11
N GLU A 138 -15.50 0.74 -11.65
CA GLU A 138 -16.11 1.27 -12.87
C GLU A 138 -15.29 0.94 -14.11
N ALA A 139 -13.96 0.92 -14.00
CA ALA A 139 -13.09 0.64 -15.14
C ALA A 139 -12.63 -0.83 -15.19
N LEU A 140 -12.41 -1.46 -14.03
CA LEU A 140 -11.91 -2.84 -13.95
C LEU A 140 -12.99 -3.87 -13.57
N ASP A 141 -14.16 -3.43 -13.11
CA ASP A 141 -15.30 -4.27 -12.70
C ASP A 141 -14.91 -5.43 -11.75
N VAL A 142 -14.06 -5.14 -10.76
CA VAL A 142 -13.65 -6.11 -9.74
C VAL A 142 -14.88 -6.72 -9.04
N LYS A 143 -14.78 -8.01 -8.67
CA LYS A 143 -15.88 -8.76 -8.04
C LYS A 143 -15.73 -8.87 -6.53
N HIS A 144 -14.56 -8.58 -6.01
CA HIS A 144 -14.30 -8.61 -4.58
C HIS A 144 -13.51 -7.37 -4.13
N ILE A 145 -13.81 -6.88 -2.93
CA ILE A 145 -12.95 -5.95 -2.21
C ILE A 145 -12.54 -6.61 -0.89
N ILE A 146 -11.25 -6.64 -0.61
CA ILE A 146 -10.69 -7.11 0.66
C ILE A 146 -10.11 -5.91 1.40
N ILE A 147 -10.61 -5.61 2.60
CA ILE A 147 -9.90 -4.79 3.58
C ILE A 147 -9.06 -5.74 4.45
N CYS A 148 -7.73 -5.62 4.42
CA CYS A 148 -6.85 -6.47 5.21
C CYS A 148 -6.10 -5.63 6.26
N GLY A 149 -6.55 -5.71 7.51
CA GLY A 149 -5.80 -5.27 8.67
C GLY A 149 -4.73 -6.28 9.07
N HIS A 150 -3.83 -5.90 9.97
CA HIS A 150 -2.76 -6.79 10.41
C HIS A 150 -2.30 -6.54 11.84
N SER A 151 -1.67 -7.55 12.44
CA SER A 151 -1.08 -7.43 13.77
C SER A 151 0.07 -6.41 13.81
N HIS A 152 0.21 -5.73 14.94
CA HIS A 152 1.29 -4.77 15.19
C HIS A 152 1.31 -3.60 14.20
N CYS A 153 0.13 -3.06 13.88
CA CYS A 153 -0.02 -1.93 12.97
C CYS A 153 0.44 -0.62 13.61
N GLY A 154 1.48 0.00 13.05
CA GLY A 154 2.02 1.27 13.54
C GLY A 154 1.03 2.43 13.48
N ALA A 155 0.15 2.46 12.46
CA ALA A 155 -0.87 3.51 12.33
C ALA A 155 -1.96 3.39 13.41
N ILE A 156 -2.44 2.16 13.69
CA ILE A 156 -3.40 1.91 14.77
C ILE A 156 -2.78 2.24 16.13
N LYS A 157 -1.55 1.79 16.39
CA LYS A 157 -0.80 2.19 17.60
C LYS A 157 -0.71 3.71 17.73
N GLY A 158 -0.44 4.41 16.62
CA GLY A 158 -0.38 5.87 16.56
C GLY A 158 -1.67 6.58 16.99
N LEU A 159 -2.84 5.96 16.83
CA LEU A 159 -4.13 6.51 17.29
C LEU A 159 -4.18 6.69 18.81
N PHE A 160 -3.52 5.81 19.56
CA PHE A 160 -3.51 5.80 21.02
C PHE A 160 -2.39 6.67 21.62
N GLN A 161 -1.53 7.24 20.78
CA GLN A 161 -0.42 8.07 21.20
C GLN A 161 -0.72 9.55 21.00
N THR A 162 -0.17 10.39 21.88
CA THR A 162 -0.28 11.85 21.72
C THR A 162 0.70 12.33 20.66
N ILE A 163 0.20 12.67 19.48
CA ILE A 163 1.01 13.26 18.41
C ILE A 163 1.11 14.78 18.65
N ASN A 164 2.11 15.21 19.42
CA ASN A 164 2.30 16.63 19.78
C ASN A 164 2.97 17.50 18.69
N SER A 165 3.33 16.93 17.54
CA SER A 165 4.00 17.68 16.47
C SER A 165 3.00 18.41 15.57
N THR A 166 3.20 19.71 15.37
CA THR A 166 2.50 20.53 14.35
C THR A 166 2.92 20.16 12.93
N GLN A 167 4.09 19.57 12.75
CA GLN A 167 4.63 19.16 11.44
C GLN A 167 3.94 17.92 10.85
N LEU A 168 3.11 17.21 11.64
CA LEU A 168 2.41 15.99 11.23
C LEU A 168 0.95 16.22 10.81
N GLY A 169 0.59 17.43 10.36
CA GLY A 169 -0.80 17.80 10.06
C GLY A 169 -1.50 16.91 9.01
N ILE A 170 -0.79 16.44 7.98
CA ILE A 170 -1.34 15.51 6.98
C ILE A 170 -1.57 14.13 7.61
N LEU A 171 -0.58 13.60 8.32
CA LEU A 171 -0.69 12.30 8.98
C LEU A 171 -1.81 12.29 10.03
N LYS A 172 -1.95 13.36 10.82
CA LYS A 172 -3.04 13.50 11.79
C LYS A 172 -4.41 13.43 11.11
N ARG A 173 -4.59 14.15 10.00
CA ARG A 173 -5.83 14.09 9.21
C ARG A 173 -6.09 12.69 8.66
N TRP A 174 -5.06 12.04 8.15
CA TRP A 174 -5.16 10.66 7.65
C TRP A 174 -5.57 9.66 8.75
N LEU A 175 -4.97 9.76 9.94
CA LEU A 175 -5.29 8.89 11.08
C LEU A 175 -6.71 9.10 11.62
N GLN A 176 -7.38 10.21 11.31
CA GLN A 176 -8.76 10.45 11.76
C GLN A 176 -9.74 9.38 11.26
N PHE A 177 -9.46 8.75 10.10
CA PHE A 177 -10.28 7.65 9.56
C PHE A 177 -10.23 6.35 10.40
N GLY A 178 -9.39 6.30 11.44
CA GLY A 178 -9.36 5.22 12.42
C GLY A 178 -9.93 5.59 13.80
N ASN A 179 -10.44 6.81 13.98
CA ASN A 179 -10.86 7.29 15.30
C ASN A 179 -12.08 6.52 15.83
N GLU A 180 -13.01 6.13 14.98
CA GLU A 180 -14.18 5.33 15.36
C GLU A 180 -13.75 3.99 15.96
N ALA A 181 -12.70 3.38 15.40
CA ALA A 181 -12.13 2.16 15.93
C ALA A 181 -11.47 2.38 17.29
N LYS A 182 -10.69 3.46 17.45
CA LYS A 182 -10.10 3.84 18.74
C LYS A 182 -11.18 4.04 19.80
N GLU A 183 -12.17 4.89 19.51
CA GLU A 183 -13.23 5.25 20.46
C GLU A 183 -14.06 4.03 20.88
N THR A 184 -14.39 3.15 19.93
CA THR A 184 -15.14 1.93 20.21
C THR A 184 -14.32 0.97 21.05
N THR A 185 -13.05 0.74 20.70
CA THR A 185 -12.13 -0.07 21.51
C THR A 185 -12.07 0.42 22.95
N MET A 186 -11.88 1.73 23.16
CA MET A 186 -11.79 2.33 24.51
C MET A 186 -13.08 2.17 25.33
N LYS A 187 -14.24 2.00 24.69
CA LYS A 187 -15.53 1.79 25.37
C LYS A 187 -15.77 0.33 25.76
N ILE A 188 -15.22 -0.63 25.01
CA ILE A 188 -15.51 -2.06 25.20
C ILE A 188 -14.44 -2.81 25.99
N VAL A 189 -13.18 -2.38 25.90
CA VAL A 189 -12.08 -3.02 26.62
C VAL A 189 -12.06 -2.56 28.08
N LYS A 190 -11.62 -3.44 28.97
CA LYS A 190 -11.49 -3.09 30.38
C LYS A 190 -10.23 -2.25 30.62
N PRO A 191 -10.20 -1.36 31.64
CA PRO A 191 -9.03 -0.55 31.96
C PRO A 191 -7.73 -1.34 32.16
N GLU A 192 -7.81 -2.57 32.66
CA GLU A 192 -6.68 -3.48 32.91
C GLU A 192 -6.18 -4.25 31.68
N THR A 193 -6.79 -4.01 30.51
CA THR A 193 -6.42 -4.68 29.25
C THR A 193 -5.00 -4.32 28.86
N SER A 194 -4.19 -5.31 28.46
CA SER A 194 -2.81 -5.06 28.06
C SER A 194 -2.74 -4.18 26.79
N GLU A 195 -1.66 -3.42 26.62
CA GLU A 195 -1.45 -2.60 25.41
C GLU A 195 -1.52 -3.45 24.12
N LYS A 196 -0.98 -4.67 24.18
CA LYS A 196 -0.99 -5.61 23.05
C LYS A 196 -2.42 -6.01 22.66
N ASP A 197 -3.24 -6.37 23.64
CA ASP A 197 -4.62 -6.80 23.40
C ASP A 197 -5.50 -5.63 22.97
N LEU A 198 -5.28 -4.44 23.56
CA LEU A 198 -5.91 -3.19 23.14
C LEU A 198 -5.71 -2.94 21.65
N TYR A 199 -4.47 -3.01 21.16
CA TYR A 199 -4.17 -2.79 19.75
C TYR A 199 -4.74 -3.90 18.86
N THR A 200 -4.68 -5.15 19.29
CA THR A 200 -5.26 -6.28 18.53
C THR A 200 -6.77 -6.08 18.31
N VAL A 201 -7.48 -5.63 19.36
CA VAL A 201 -8.91 -5.31 19.28
C VAL A 201 -9.15 -4.11 18.35
N ALA A 202 -8.35 -3.04 18.48
CA ALA A 202 -8.47 -1.85 17.64
C ALA A 202 -8.18 -2.13 16.15
N GLU A 203 -7.21 -2.98 15.84
CA GLU A 203 -6.87 -3.41 14.47
C GLU A 203 -8.06 -4.14 13.83
N GLN A 204 -8.69 -5.08 14.56
CA GLN A 204 -9.86 -5.82 14.09
C GLN A 204 -11.10 -4.94 13.94
N ILE A 205 -11.37 -4.06 14.90
CA ILE A 205 -12.48 -3.11 14.83
C ILE A 205 -12.29 -2.12 13.69
N SER A 206 -11.04 -1.68 13.44
CA SER A 206 -10.74 -0.82 12.30
C SER A 206 -11.16 -1.44 10.98
N VAL A 207 -10.87 -2.72 10.76
CA VAL A 207 -11.30 -3.45 9.55
C VAL A 207 -12.82 -3.36 9.37
N VAL A 208 -13.59 -3.55 10.44
CA VAL A 208 -15.07 -3.46 10.41
C VAL A 208 -15.53 -2.04 10.06
N TYR A 209 -14.93 -1.00 10.63
CA TYR A 209 -15.25 0.39 10.26
C TYR A 209 -14.86 0.72 8.83
N GLN A 210 -13.74 0.22 8.32
CA GLN A 210 -13.34 0.46 6.93
C GLN A 210 -14.29 -0.23 5.94
N LEU A 211 -14.86 -1.39 6.29
CA LEU A 211 -15.97 -1.99 5.53
C LEU A 211 -17.21 -1.10 5.55
N ALA A 212 -17.54 -0.51 6.70
CA ALA A 212 -18.66 0.43 6.80
C ALA A 212 -18.41 1.69 5.96
N HIS A 213 -17.18 2.20 5.91
CA HIS A 213 -16.81 3.33 5.06
C HIS A 213 -16.96 2.98 3.57
N LEU A 214 -16.54 1.79 3.13
CA LEU A 214 -16.80 1.32 1.76
C LEU A 214 -18.30 1.32 1.42
N MET A 215 -19.17 0.93 2.35
CA MET A 215 -20.62 0.93 2.14
C MET A 215 -21.24 2.33 2.02
N THR A 216 -20.50 3.39 2.31
CA THR A 216 -20.95 4.78 2.05
C THR A 216 -20.82 5.17 0.57
N PHE A 217 -20.01 4.45 -0.22
CA PHE A 217 -19.87 4.70 -1.66
C PHE A 217 -21.12 4.19 -2.39
N PRO A 218 -21.86 5.05 -3.13
CA PRO A 218 -23.09 4.64 -3.79
C PRO A 218 -22.90 3.45 -4.77
N ALA A 219 -21.80 3.44 -5.52
CA ALA A 219 -21.49 2.37 -6.47
C ALA A 219 -21.21 1.02 -5.78
N ILE A 220 -20.50 1.04 -4.65
CA ILE A 220 -20.25 -0.17 -3.83
C ILE A 220 -21.57 -0.68 -3.28
N LYS A 221 -22.32 0.19 -2.59
CA LYS A 221 -23.59 -0.19 -1.97
C LYS A 221 -24.52 -0.85 -2.99
N LYS A 222 -24.68 -0.22 -4.16
CA LYS A 222 -25.49 -0.78 -5.25
C LYS A 222 -25.02 -2.18 -5.66
N LYS A 223 -23.73 -2.36 -5.96
CA LYS A 223 -23.20 -3.65 -6.42
C LYS A 223 -23.30 -4.75 -5.35
N VAL A 224 -23.13 -4.41 -4.07
CA VAL A 224 -23.32 -5.34 -2.94
C VAL A 224 -24.79 -5.74 -2.81
N ASP A 225 -25.71 -4.77 -2.84
CA ASP A 225 -27.16 -5.03 -2.78
C ASP A 225 -27.63 -5.91 -3.97
N GLU A 226 -27.00 -5.73 -5.15
CA GLU A 226 -27.22 -6.54 -6.36
C GLU A 226 -26.46 -7.88 -6.37
N LYS A 227 -25.66 -8.19 -5.33
CA LYS A 227 -24.81 -9.39 -5.22
C LYS A 227 -23.83 -9.57 -6.40
N THR A 228 -23.34 -8.46 -6.93
CA THR A 228 -22.31 -8.43 -8.00
C THR A 228 -20.92 -8.03 -7.49
N LEU A 229 -20.82 -7.69 -6.21
CA LEU A 229 -19.59 -7.36 -5.50
C LEU A 229 -19.66 -7.91 -4.07
N ASP A 230 -18.61 -8.61 -3.64
CA ASP A 230 -18.46 -9.06 -2.25
C ASP A 230 -17.42 -8.22 -1.49
N LEU A 231 -17.73 -7.86 -0.25
CA LEU A 231 -16.80 -7.20 0.66
C LEU A 231 -16.29 -8.18 1.71
N HIS A 232 -14.98 -8.16 1.94
CA HIS A 232 -14.30 -9.07 2.86
C HIS A 232 -13.44 -8.28 3.85
N GLY A 233 -13.66 -8.48 5.15
CA GLY A 233 -12.80 -7.93 6.20
C GLY A 233 -11.83 -8.97 6.70
N TRP A 234 -10.53 -8.80 6.48
CA TRP A 234 -9.50 -9.76 6.84
C TRP A 234 -8.53 -9.19 7.88
N TYR A 235 -7.95 -10.08 8.67
CA TYR A 235 -6.95 -9.77 9.67
C TYR A 235 -5.78 -10.76 9.57
N TYR A 236 -4.61 -10.24 9.19
CA TYR A 236 -3.37 -10.98 9.03
C TYR A 236 -2.49 -10.89 10.27
N LYS A 237 -2.15 -12.04 10.85
CA LYS A 237 -1.20 -12.13 11.97
C LYS A 237 0.20 -12.38 11.45
N ILE A 238 1.01 -11.31 11.39
CA ILE A 238 2.36 -11.32 10.86
C ILE A 238 3.22 -12.41 11.50
N GLU A 239 3.14 -12.57 12.81
CA GLU A 239 3.98 -13.48 13.59
C GLU A 239 3.66 -14.97 13.38
N THR A 240 2.49 -15.30 12.80
CA THR A 240 2.08 -16.69 12.54
C THR A 240 1.85 -17.00 11.06
N GLY A 241 1.72 -15.99 10.21
CA GLY A 241 1.30 -16.16 8.82
C GLY A 241 -0.23 -16.39 8.66
N GLU A 242 -0.99 -16.49 9.75
CA GLU A 242 -2.42 -16.82 9.68
C GLU A 242 -3.27 -15.61 9.26
N VAL A 243 -4.27 -15.87 8.41
CA VAL A 243 -5.31 -14.90 8.07
C VAL A 243 -6.66 -15.36 8.65
N SER A 244 -7.38 -14.42 9.23
CA SER A 244 -8.78 -14.60 9.67
C SER A 244 -9.69 -13.67 8.88
N TYR A 245 -10.94 -14.08 8.63
CA TYR A 245 -11.98 -13.27 8.01
C TYR A 245 -13.02 -12.86 9.06
N TYR A 246 -13.58 -11.68 8.90
CA TYR A 246 -14.71 -11.17 9.66
C TYR A 246 -15.99 -11.82 9.14
N ASP A 247 -16.72 -12.48 10.03
CA ASP A 247 -17.98 -13.11 9.74
C ASP A 247 -19.14 -12.17 10.19
N PRO A 248 -19.95 -11.65 9.25
CA PRO A 248 -20.98 -10.66 9.57
C PRO A 248 -22.20 -11.25 10.29
N GLU A 249 -22.39 -12.57 10.27
CA GLU A 249 -23.51 -13.22 10.98
C GLU A 249 -23.20 -13.40 12.47
N THR A 250 -21.93 -13.65 12.78
CA THR A 250 -21.47 -13.94 14.15
C THR A 250 -20.65 -12.80 14.77
N PHE A 251 -20.36 -11.76 14.00
CA PHE A 251 -19.59 -10.57 14.43
C PHE A 251 -18.20 -10.91 14.99
N VAL A 252 -17.57 -11.98 14.53
CA VAL A 252 -16.25 -12.44 14.99
C VAL A 252 -15.29 -12.76 13.84
N PHE A 253 -14.00 -12.63 14.10
CA PHE A 253 -12.97 -13.10 13.18
C PHE A 253 -12.78 -14.61 13.29
N LYS A 254 -12.91 -15.32 12.17
CA LYS A 254 -12.74 -16.76 12.06
C LYS A 254 -11.55 -17.09 11.15
N PRO A 255 -10.85 -18.23 11.36
CA PRO A 255 -9.74 -18.62 10.47
C PRO A 255 -10.18 -18.74 9.01
N LEU A 256 -9.42 -18.19 8.06
CA LEU A 256 -9.77 -18.18 6.63
C LEU A 256 -9.96 -19.59 6.05
N LYS A 257 -9.27 -20.60 6.61
CA LYS A 257 -9.47 -22.02 6.25
C LYS A 257 -10.92 -22.51 6.40
N LYS A 258 -11.73 -21.90 7.26
CA LYS A 258 -13.17 -22.23 7.42
C LYS A 258 -13.99 -21.72 6.24
N LEU A 259 -13.69 -20.53 5.71
CA LEU A 259 -14.34 -19.98 4.53
C LEU A 259 -14.11 -20.87 3.31
N LYS A 260 -12.88 -21.37 3.13
CA LYS A 260 -12.54 -22.33 2.07
C LYS A 260 -13.41 -23.60 2.14
N ALA A 261 -13.61 -24.14 3.34
CA ALA A 261 -14.44 -25.34 3.52
C ALA A 261 -15.91 -25.09 3.16
N GLN A 262 -16.47 -23.93 3.55
CA GLN A 262 -17.84 -23.54 3.23
C GLN A 262 -18.04 -23.33 1.72
N ALA A 263 -17.10 -22.65 1.06
CA ALA A 263 -17.15 -22.45 -0.40
C ALA A 263 -17.11 -23.77 -1.17
N LEU A 264 -16.25 -24.72 -0.77
CA LEU A 264 -16.18 -26.04 -1.39
C LEU A 264 -17.46 -26.86 -1.19
N GLN A 265 -18.09 -26.78 -0.01
CA GLN A 265 -19.38 -27.44 0.24
C GLN A 265 -20.50 -26.86 -0.63
N THR A 266 -20.48 -25.56 -0.91
CA THR A 266 -21.47 -24.91 -1.77
C THR A 266 -21.34 -25.33 -3.24
N ILE A 267 -20.13 -25.67 -3.70
CA ILE A 267 -19.89 -26.18 -5.07
C ILE A 267 -20.35 -27.63 -5.23
N LEU A 268 -20.31 -28.42 -4.16
CA LEU A 268 -20.61 -29.86 -4.18
C LEU A 268 -22.10 -30.20 -4.00
N ASN A 269 -22.92 -29.24 -3.58
CA ASN A 269 -24.37 -29.37 -3.40
C ASN A 269 -25.13 -28.65 -4.51
#